data_AF-W9RFW1-F1
#
_entry.id   AF-W9RFW1-F1
#
_cell.length_a   1.000
_cell.length_b   1.000
_cell.length_c   1.000
_cell.angle_alpha   90.00
_cell.angle_beta   90.00
_cell.angle_gamma   90.00
#
_symmetry.space_group_name_H-M   'P 1'
#
loop_
_entity.id
_entity.type
_entity.pdbx_description
1 polymer ?
#
loop_
_entity_poly.entity_id
_entity_poly.type
_entity_poly.pdbx_seq_one_letter_code
_entity_poly.pdbx_strand_id
1 'polypeptide(L)'
;MEETLRHIFETYQNQVNHDRVLYDVALRFRLLRQHGYNVSSDVFEKFKDESTGKYKECLADDISSMLAFYEASHLGLHGEDTLEEALVFTTTLLKSLASAEKTDRPLLEEIICALKWPQLKSLERLQARQYISIYQDDASHNKALLELAKLDFNLLQSLYKKELGDITRWWKELDFENKLPYIRDRIVETYVWALALYFEPQYSLGRKILTKHIAFISILDDTYDLYATFEELELFTAAIERWDIKFKDQLPEYMQLIFETLLNVYQEFEEEMGKEEKYRVYYAKEAMKRLARAYFDEARWLNQGYIPSLEEYLDVAWLSSSIPTIAITSFVGMGDIVSKDIFEWAFNDPKSIRASAIIGRVMNDITSHKFEQKREHIASSVQCYTKQYGVSEQEAYEELNKQVIKAWKDLNQELLKPTVVPMPVLVGALNLSRVNDLFYKDGDGYTHVGKWIKDSVAALLIDSIPL
;
A
#
# COMPACT_ATOMS: atom_id res chain seq x y z
N MET A 1 14.82 -12.40 16.99
CA MET A 1 13.47 -12.64 16.44
C MET A 1 13.47 -13.80 15.44
N GLU A 2 14.25 -13.75 14.35
CA GLU A 2 14.27 -14.81 13.33
C GLU A 2 14.57 -16.21 13.87
N GLU A 3 15.58 -16.32 14.75
CA GLU A 3 15.95 -17.59 15.38
C GLU A 3 14.84 -18.17 16.28
N THR A 4 14.16 -17.30 17.02
CA THR A 4 12.99 -17.67 17.83
C THR A 4 11.85 -18.18 16.95
N LEU A 5 11.53 -17.48 15.87
CA LEU A 5 10.46 -17.88 14.94
C LEU A 5 10.79 -19.18 14.21
N ARG A 6 12.06 -19.38 13.84
CA ARG A 6 12.54 -20.65 13.27
C ARG A 6 12.30 -21.80 14.25
N HIS A 7 12.66 -21.61 15.52
CA HIS A 7 12.42 -22.62 16.55
C HIS A 7 10.92 -22.91 16.77
N ILE A 8 10.08 -21.86 16.79
CA ILE A 8 8.62 -22.01 16.87
C ILE A 8 8.10 -22.78 15.65
N PHE A 9 8.60 -22.49 14.44
CA PHE A 9 8.22 -23.20 13.23
C PHE A 9 8.59 -24.69 13.27
N GLU A 10 9.84 -24.99 13.66
CA GLU A 10 10.34 -26.37 13.77
C GLU A 10 9.55 -27.22 14.78
N THR A 11 9.01 -26.57 15.81
CA THR A 11 8.22 -27.24 16.87
C THR A 11 6.71 -27.07 16.69
N TYR A 12 6.27 -26.36 15.63
CA TYR A 12 4.90 -25.85 15.46
C TYR A 12 3.85 -26.95 15.55
N GLN A 13 4.00 -28.03 14.76
CA GLN A 13 3.03 -29.13 14.72
C GLN A 13 2.85 -29.79 16.10
N ASN A 14 3.94 -30.01 16.82
CA ASN A 14 3.88 -30.63 18.15
C ASN A 14 3.22 -29.68 19.15
N GLN A 15 3.61 -28.41 19.14
CA GLN A 15 3.08 -27.44 20.10
C GLN A 15 1.59 -27.18 19.87
N VAL A 16 1.18 -26.93 18.64
CA VAL A 16 -0.19 -26.53 18.36
C VAL A 16 -1.17 -27.70 18.50
N ASN A 17 -0.75 -28.94 18.28
CA ASN A 17 -1.60 -30.10 18.59
C ASN A 17 -1.86 -30.25 20.10
N HIS A 18 -1.01 -29.71 20.96
CA HIS A 18 -1.20 -29.69 22.41
C HIS A 18 -1.87 -28.40 22.92
N ASP A 19 -1.75 -27.29 22.19
CA ASP A 19 -2.41 -26.03 22.52
C ASP A 19 -3.93 -26.18 22.43
N ARG A 20 -4.62 -25.94 23.54
CA ARG A 20 -6.10 -25.99 23.62
C ARG A 20 -6.76 -24.62 23.51
N VAL A 21 -5.95 -23.55 23.56
CA VAL A 21 -6.42 -22.16 23.60
C VAL A 21 -6.30 -21.55 22.21
N LEU A 22 -7.40 -21.02 21.67
CA LEU A 22 -7.46 -20.44 20.32
C LEU A 22 -6.48 -19.27 20.15
N TYR A 23 -6.35 -18.41 21.17
CA TYR A 23 -5.40 -17.30 21.18
C TYR A 23 -3.97 -17.72 20.79
N ASP A 24 -3.42 -18.74 21.46
CA ASP A 24 -2.05 -19.19 21.23
C ASP A 24 -1.85 -19.73 19.82
N VAL A 25 -2.84 -20.50 19.33
CA VAL A 25 -2.84 -21.06 17.97
C VAL A 25 -2.87 -19.95 16.92
N ALA A 26 -3.79 -19.00 17.07
CA ALA A 26 -3.97 -17.88 16.16
C ALA A 26 -2.74 -16.95 16.15
N LEU A 27 -2.20 -16.63 17.33
CA LEU A 27 -1.01 -15.79 17.45
C LEU A 27 0.21 -16.43 16.78
N ARG A 28 0.48 -17.70 17.05
CA ARG A 28 1.61 -18.41 16.43
C ARG A 28 1.44 -18.57 14.93
N PHE A 29 0.24 -18.95 14.47
CA PHE A 29 -0.07 -19.01 13.04
C PHE A 29 0.21 -17.67 12.36
N ARG A 30 -0.33 -16.58 12.93
CA ARG A 30 -0.17 -15.22 12.39
C ARG A 30 1.31 -14.82 12.31
N LEU A 31 2.05 -14.94 13.42
CA LEU A 31 3.46 -14.56 13.48
C LEU A 31 4.33 -15.37 12.50
N LEU A 32 4.06 -16.67 12.36
CA LEU A 32 4.78 -17.53 11.42
C LEU A 32 4.51 -17.13 9.97
N ARG A 33 3.23 -17.00 9.59
CA ARG A 33 2.83 -16.58 8.22
C ARG A 33 3.36 -15.19 7.88
N GLN A 34 3.28 -14.22 8.80
CA GLN A 34 3.85 -12.88 8.62
C GLN A 34 5.36 -12.88 8.33
N HIS A 35 6.09 -13.87 8.84
CA HIS A 35 7.54 -14.03 8.59
C HIS A 35 7.86 -15.05 7.50
N GLY A 36 6.85 -15.38 6.68
CA GLY A 36 6.95 -16.22 5.49
C GLY A 36 6.97 -17.72 5.75
N TYR A 37 6.71 -18.19 6.96
CA TYR A 37 6.61 -19.63 7.22
C TYR A 37 5.24 -20.16 6.78
N ASN A 38 5.26 -21.13 5.87
CA ASN A 38 4.04 -21.76 5.37
C ASN A 38 3.52 -22.82 6.36
N VAL A 39 2.64 -22.41 7.27
CA VAL A 39 1.96 -23.27 8.24
C VAL A 39 0.51 -23.51 7.85
N SER A 40 0.02 -24.76 7.92
CA SER A 40 -1.35 -25.09 7.47
C SER A 40 -2.43 -24.41 8.32
N SER A 41 -3.50 -23.95 7.66
CA SER A 41 -4.72 -23.44 8.31
C SER A 41 -5.59 -24.54 8.92
N ASP A 42 -5.36 -25.82 8.56
CA ASP A 42 -6.09 -26.98 9.13
C ASP A 42 -6.00 -27.06 10.66
N VAL A 43 -5.00 -26.39 11.22
CA VAL A 43 -4.80 -26.27 12.66
C VAL A 43 -5.99 -25.66 13.39
N PHE A 44 -6.86 -24.93 12.67
CA PHE A 44 -8.06 -24.33 13.21
C PHE A 44 -9.29 -25.25 13.18
N GLU A 45 -9.24 -26.38 12.46
CA GLU A 45 -10.36 -27.31 12.33
C GLU A 45 -10.82 -27.90 13.68
N LYS A 46 -9.90 -28.08 14.64
CA LYS A 46 -10.22 -28.54 16.01
C LYS A 46 -11.16 -27.59 16.80
N PHE A 47 -11.27 -26.33 16.35
CA PHE A 47 -12.16 -25.34 16.95
C PHE A 47 -13.56 -25.34 16.34
N LYS A 48 -13.80 -26.16 15.30
CA LYS A 48 -15.12 -26.40 14.74
C LYS A 48 -15.88 -27.47 15.53
N ASP A 49 -17.19 -27.34 15.53
CA ASP A 49 -18.12 -28.32 16.03
C ASP A 49 -18.26 -29.46 15.00
N GLU A 50 -18.05 -30.70 15.43
CA GLU A 50 -18.03 -31.88 14.54
C GLU A 50 -19.37 -32.14 13.85
N SER A 51 -20.48 -31.71 14.46
CA SER A 51 -21.83 -31.97 13.94
C SER A 51 -22.26 -30.95 12.87
N THR A 52 -21.82 -29.70 13.03
CA THR A 52 -22.21 -28.59 12.14
C THR A 52 -21.11 -28.19 11.16
N GLY A 53 -19.85 -28.55 11.42
CA GLY A 53 -18.68 -28.09 10.68
C GLY A 53 -18.35 -26.61 10.88
N LYS A 54 -19.06 -25.91 11.78
CA LYS A 54 -18.88 -24.47 12.04
C LYS A 54 -18.04 -24.22 13.28
N TYR A 55 -17.40 -23.05 13.37
CA TYR A 55 -16.71 -22.63 14.59
C TYR A 55 -17.64 -22.63 15.80
N LYS A 56 -17.18 -23.20 16.91
CA LYS A 56 -17.97 -23.33 18.16
C LYS A 56 -18.36 -21.95 18.68
N GLU A 57 -19.64 -21.75 18.98
CA GLU A 57 -20.14 -20.46 19.49
C GLU A 57 -19.50 -20.07 20.83
N CYS A 58 -19.13 -21.04 21.68
CA CYS A 58 -18.44 -20.79 22.95
C CYS A 58 -17.06 -20.14 22.80
N LEU A 59 -16.49 -20.08 21.59
CA LEU A 59 -15.26 -19.33 21.34
C LEU A 59 -15.48 -17.82 21.47
N ALA A 60 -16.72 -17.34 21.33
CA ALA A 60 -17.07 -15.94 21.47
C ALA A 60 -16.88 -15.39 22.90
N ASP A 61 -16.75 -16.28 23.90
CA ASP A 61 -16.56 -15.90 25.30
C ASP A 61 -15.16 -15.30 25.58
N ASP A 62 -14.16 -15.62 24.75
CA ASP A 62 -12.80 -15.07 24.84
C ASP A 62 -12.54 -14.08 23.71
N ILE A 63 -12.76 -12.80 24.02
CA ILE A 63 -12.61 -11.69 23.08
C ILE A 63 -11.16 -11.57 22.56
N SER A 64 -10.15 -11.83 23.40
CA SER A 64 -8.75 -11.78 23.00
C SER A 64 -8.44 -12.89 22.00
N SER A 65 -8.96 -14.11 22.21
CA SER A 65 -8.89 -15.19 21.23
C SER A 65 -9.57 -14.82 19.90
N MET A 66 -10.74 -14.17 19.95
CA MET A 66 -11.45 -13.71 18.75
C MET A 66 -10.67 -12.66 17.95
N LEU A 67 -10.08 -11.68 18.64
CA LEU A 67 -9.27 -10.67 17.99
C LEU A 67 -8.00 -11.28 17.36
N ALA A 68 -7.30 -12.16 18.09
CA ALA A 68 -6.13 -12.86 17.55
C ALA A 68 -6.49 -13.71 16.32
N PHE A 69 -7.65 -14.38 16.35
CA PHE A 69 -8.11 -15.21 15.24
C PHE A 69 -8.56 -14.38 14.03
N TYR A 70 -9.23 -13.25 14.27
CA TYR A 70 -9.54 -12.27 13.24
C TYR A 70 -8.28 -11.82 12.51
N GLU A 71 -7.25 -11.42 13.24
CA GLU A 71 -6.00 -10.95 12.64
C GLU A 71 -5.25 -12.06 11.90
N ALA A 72 -5.29 -13.29 12.40
CA ALA A 72 -4.73 -14.45 11.71
C ALA A 72 -5.46 -14.75 10.38
N SER A 73 -6.79 -14.56 10.33
CA SER A 73 -7.61 -14.89 9.16
C SER A 73 -7.32 -14.02 7.93
N HIS A 74 -6.77 -12.80 8.10
CA HIS A 74 -6.34 -11.95 6.98
C HIS A 74 -5.14 -12.50 6.21
N LEU A 75 -4.40 -13.47 6.77
CA LEU A 75 -3.24 -14.11 6.14
C LEU A 75 -3.61 -15.31 5.25
N GLY A 76 -4.90 -15.52 4.99
CA GLY A 76 -5.36 -16.63 4.18
C GLY A 76 -4.83 -16.61 2.74
N LEU A 77 -4.70 -17.80 2.19
CA LEU A 77 -4.35 -18.07 0.80
C LEU A 77 -5.58 -18.48 -0.01
N HIS A 78 -5.39 -18.69 -1.32
CA HIS A 78 -6.40 -19.32 -2.17
C HIS A 78 -6.68 -20.77 -1.72
N GLY A 79 -7.96 -21.12 -1.61
CA GLY A 79 -8.41 -22.46 -1.22
C GLY A 79 -8.37 -22.76 0.27
N GLU A 80 -8.04 -21.78 1.13
CA GLU A 80 -8.08 -21.94 2.58
C GLU A 80 -9.45 -21.53 3.15
N ASP A 81 -10.51 -22.27 2.79
CA ASP A 81 -11.91 -22.01 3.20
C ASP A 81 -12.04 -21.86 4.72
N THR A 82 -11.25 -22.61 5.49
CA THR A 82 -11.15 -22.53 6.95
C THR A 82 -10.92 -21.09 7.45
N LEU A 83 -10.05 -20.32 6.78
CA LEU A 83 -9.74 -18.94 7.16
C LEU A 83 -10.78 -17.95 6.63
N GLU A 84 -11.43 -18.24 5.50
CA GLU A 84 -12.54 -17.43 4.99
C GLU A 84 -13.73 -17.50 5.94
N GLU A 85 -14.10 -18.70 6.37
CA GLU A 85 -15.12 -18.95 7.39
C GLU A 85 -14.74 -18.28 8.72
N ALA A 86 -13.47 -18.35 9.12
CA ALA A 86 -12.97 -17.72 10.34
C ALA A 86 -13.12 -16.20 10.29
N LEU A 87 -12.76 -15.58 9.16
CA LEU A 87 -12.87 -14.13 8.98
C LEU A 87 -14.33 -13.69 9.09
N VAL A 88 -15.28 -14.41 8.48
CA VAL A 88 -16.72 -14.11 8.57
C VAL A 88 -17.22 -14.25 10.02
N PHE A 89 -16.87 -15.36 10.68
CA PHE A 89 -17.25 -15.64 12.06
C PHE A 89 -16.74 -14.57 13.03
N THR A 90 -15.43 -14.32 13.03
CA THR A 90 -14.79 -13.36 13.92
C THR A 90 -15.24 -11.92 13.65
N THR A 91 -15.38 -11.52 12.38
CA THR A 91 -15.87 -10.18 12.02
C THR A 91 -17.27 -9.92 12.56
N THR A 92 -18.16 -10.90 12.48
CA THR A 92 -19.55 -10.78 12.94
C THR A 92 -19.60 -10.55 14.45
N LEU A 93 -18.85 -11.36 15.21
CA LEU A 93 -18.77 -11.25 16.67
C LEU A 93 -18.12 -9.95 17.12
N LEU A 94 -16.97 -9.59 16.55
CA LEU A 94 -16.24 -8.37 16.92
C LEU A 94 -17.07 -7.10 16.64
N LYS A 95 -17.84 -7.05 15.53
CA LYS A 95 -18.77 -5.94 15.27
C LYS A 95 -19.88 -5.84 16.31
N SER A 96 -20.42 -6.98 16.75
CA SER A 96 -21.42 -7.00 17.82
C SER A 96 -20.85 -6.50 19.15
N LEU A 97 -19.62 -6.89 19.48
CA LEU A 97 -18.92 -6.46 20.70
C LEU A 97 -18.55 -4.97 20.68
N ALA A 98 -18.14 -4.46 19.51
CA ALA A 98 -17.84 -3.05 19.30
C ALA A 98 -19.08 -2.15 19.53
N SER A 99 -20.28 -2.71 19.42
CA SER A 99 -21.55 -2.02 19.64
C SER A 99 -22.11 -2.21 21.05
N ALA A 100 -21.46 -2.99 21.92
CA ALA A 100 -21.94 -3.32 23.26
C ALA A 100 -21.38 -2.37 24.33
N GLU A 101 -22.24 -1.91 25.26
CA GLU A 101 -21.89 -0.91 26.29
C GLU A 101 -20.92 -1.42 27.39
N LYS A 102 -20.62 -2.72 27.45
CA LYS A 102 -19.93 -3.37 28.59
C LYS A 102 -18.51 -3.87 28.30
N THR A 103 -17.93 -3.55 27.15
CA THR A 103 -16.58 -3.99 26.80
C THR A 103 -15.54 -3.14 27.53
N ASP A 104 -14.49 -3.77 28.08
CA ASP A 104 -13.36 -3.03 28.68
C ASP A 104 -12.76 -2.05 27.68
N ARG A 105 -12.40 -0.85 28.14
CA ARG A 105 -12.13 0.29 27.25
C ARG A 105 -10.89 0.08 26.36
N PRO A 106 -9.71 -0.36 26.87
CA PRO A 106 -8.55 -0.60 26.01
C PRO A 106 -8.81 -1.69 24.97
N LEU A 107 -9.49 -2.77 25.38
CA LEU A 107 -9.85 -3.88 24.49
C LEU A 107 -10.86 -3.46 23.43
N LEU A 108 -11.85 -2.63 23.79
CA LEU A 108 -12.82 -2.06 22.84
C LEU A 108 -12.13 -1.18 21.79
N GLU A 109 -11.20 -0.33 22.21
CA GLU A 109 -10.41 0.51 21.31
C GLU A 109 -9.57 -0.35 20.35
N GLU A 110 -8.95 -1.44 20.84
CA GLU A 110 -8.20 -2.39 20.01
C GLU A 110 -9.10 -3.07 18.96
N ILE A 111 -10.30 -3.52 19.35
CA ILE A 111 -11.28 -4.14 18.43
C ILE A 111 -11.72 -3.16 17.34
N ILE A 112 -12.04 -1.92 17.71
CA ILE A 112 -12.47 -0.88 16.76
C ILE A 112 -11.34 -0.60 15.77
N CYS A 113 -10.10 -0.47 16.25
CA CYS A 113 -8.92 -0.30 15.42
C CYS A 113 -8.71 -1.47 14.47
N ALA A 114 -8.74 -2.72 14.95
CA ALA A 114 -8.54 -3.91 14.13
C ALA A 114 -9.62 -4.12 13.06
N LEU A 115 -10.91 -3.95 13.42
CA LEU A 115 -12.02 -4.03 12.47
C LEU A 115 -11.91 -3.00 11.35
N LYS A 116 -11.31 -1.84 11.67
CA LYS A 116 -11.11 -0.77 10.71
C LYS A 116 -9.85 -0.97 9.88
N TRP A 117 -8.73 -1.33 10.50
CA TRP A 117 -7.47 -1.65 9.84
C TRP A 117 -6.85 -2.90 10.49
N PRO A 118 -7.03 -4.08 9.87
CA PRO A 118 -6.35 -5.29 10.29
C PRO A 118 -4.84 -5.10 10.28
N GLN A 119 -4.09 -5.80 11.13
CA GLN A 119 -2.62 -5.62 11.24
C GLN A 119 -1.92 -5.84 9.89
N LEU A 120 -2.37 -6.82 9.10
CA LEU A 120 -1.81 -7.09 7.79
C LEU A 120 -1.96 -5.91 6.82
N LYS A 121 -3.08 -5.19 6.91
CA LYS A 121 -3.46 -4.09 6.00
C LYS A 121 -3.10 -2.71 6.54
N SER A 122 -2.52 -2.65 7.74
CA SER A 122 -2.13 -1.41 8.42
C SER A 122 -0.67 -1.04 8.16
N LEU A 123 -0.38 0.26 8.08
CA LEU A 123 0.99 0.74 8.13
C LEU A 123 1.58 0.53 9.53
N GLU A 124 2.75 -0.09 9.60
CA GLU A 124 3.39 -0.50 10.86
C GLU A 124 3.61 0.68 11.81
N ARG A 125 3.97 1.85 11.28
CA ARG A 125 4.16 3.06 12.10
C ARG A 125 2.87 3.66 12.63
N LEU A 126 1.78 3.65 11.85
CA LEU A 126 0.47 4.08 12.34
C LEU A 126 -0.04 3.11 13.39
N GLN A 127 0.12 1.81 13.15
CA GLN A 127 -0.25 0.79 14.10
C GLN A 127 0.55 0.91 15.41
N ALA A 128 1.87 1.08 15.33
CA ALA A 128 2.71 1.29 16.50
C ALA A 128 2.27 2.54 17.29
N ARG A 129 1.94 3.64 16.59
CA ARG A 129 1.46 4.87 17.23
C ARG A 129 0.16 4.68 18.02
N GLN A 130 -0.76 3.87 17.51
CA GLN A 130 -2.01 3.53 18.19
C GLN A 130 -1.75 2.54 19.35
N TYR A 131 -0.97 1.50 19.08
CA TYR A 131 -0.72 0.42 20.04
C TYR A 131 0.09 0.86 21.25
N ILE A 132 0.99 1.85 21.12
CA ILE A 132 1.73 2.40 22.27
C ILE A 132 0.78 2.96 23.34
N SER A 133 -0.31 3.62 22.94
CA SER A 133 -1.31 4.11 23.90
C SER A 133 -2.06 2.96 24.58
N ILE A 134 -2.50 1.96 23.80
CA ILE A 134 -3.20 0.77 24.32
C ILE A 134 -2.30 0.01 25.31
N TYR A 135 -1.03 -0.20 24.94
CA TYR A 135 -0.05 -0.89 25.76
C TYR A 135 0.31 -0.13 27.03
N GLN A 136 0.27 1.21 27.02
CA GLN A 136 0.47 2.00 28.23
C GLN A 136 -0.64 1.77 29.28
N ASP A 137 -1.88 1.59 28.81
CA ASP A 137 -3.04 1.40 29.67
C ASP A 137 -3.20 -0.06 30.15
N ASP A 138 -2.48 -1.01 29.55
CA ASP A 138 -2.40 -2.39 30.00
C ASP A 138 -1.70 -2.49 31.37
N ALA A 139 -2.39 -3.02 32.38
CA ALA A 139 -1.85 -3.14 33.74
C ALA A 139 -0.60 -4.05 33.85
N SER A 140 -0.38 -4.91 32.86
CA SER A 140 0.71 -5.90 32.80
C SER A 140 1.90 -5.47 31.93
N HIS A 141 1.86 -4.27 31.35
CA HIS A 141 2.88 -3.82 30.40
C HIS A 141 4.29 -3.79 31.01
N ASN A 142 5.26 -4.09 30.17
CA ASN A 142 6.67 -3.94 30.51
C ASN A 142 7.09 -2.48 30.33
N LYS A 143 7.45 -1.83 31.44
CA LYS A 143 7.83 -0.40 31.45
C LYS A 143 9.01 -0.08 30.53
N ALA A 144 10.01 -0.95 30.47
CA ALA A 144 11.19 -0.73 29.63
C ALA A 144 10.85 -0.85 28.14
N LEU A 145 9.96 -1.79 27.76
CA LEU A 145 9.49 -1.91 26.37
C LEU A 145 8.64 -0.70 25.96
N LEU A 146 7.76 -0.22 26.85
CA LEU A 146 6.97 0.98 26.60
C LEU A 146 7.86 2.21 26.41
N GLU A 147 8.83 2.43 27.31
CA GLU A 147 9.77 3.54 27.22
C GLU A 147 10.59 3.49 25.92
N LEU A 148 11.10 2.31 25.57
CA LEU A 148 11.82 2.09 24.32
C LEU A 148 10.95 2.43 23.09
N ALA A 149 9.70 1.96 23.06
CA ALA A 149 8.78 2.20 21.95
C ALA A 149 8.47 3.70 21.78
N LYS A 150 8.28 4.44 22.88
CA LYS A 150 8.06 5.89 22.84
C LYS A 150 9.29 6.64 22.33
N LEU A 151 10.47 6.28 22.82
CA LEU A 151 11.74 6.91 22.43
C LEU A 151 12.06 6.66 20.95
N ASP A 152 11.95 5.40 20.50
CA ASP A 152 12.10 5.04 19.08
C ASP A 152 11.10 5.82 18.22
N PHE A 153 9.83 5.87 18.65
CA PHE A 153 8.80 6.53 17.86
C PHE A 153 9.13 8.01 17.62
N ASN A 154 9.46 8.72 18.70
CA ASN A 154 9.77 10.15 18.68
C ASN A 154 11.09 10.45 17.96
N LEU A 155 12.10 9.59 18.10
CA LEU A 155 13.39 9.76 17.41
C LEU A 155 13.20 9.72 15.89
N LEU A 156 12.49 8.70 15.40
CA LEU A 156 12.18 8.57 13.98
C LEU A 156 11.24 9.69 13.49
N GLN A 157 10.23 10.08 14.27
CA GLN A 157 9.39 11.23 13.93
C GLN A 157 10.23 12.51 13.75
N SER A 158 11.27 12.72 14.57
CA SER A 158 12.17 13.87 14.40
C SER A 158 12.97 13.82 13.10
N LEU A 159 13.40 12.62 12.67
CA LEU A 159 14.02 12.43 11.36
C LEU A 159 13.04 12.79 10.24
N TYR A 160 11.81 12.28 10.32
CA TYR A 160 10.80 12.52 9.29
C TYR A 160 10.44 14.00 9.16
N LYS A 161 10.33 14.72 10.27
CA LYS A 161 10.11 16.17 10.29
C LYS A 161 11.21 16.94 9.56
N LYS A 162 12.47 16.51 9.72
CA LYS A 162 13.61 17.11 9.02
C LYS A 162 13.51 16.83 7.51
N GLU A 163 13.31 15.57 7.12
CA GLU A 163 13.15 15.15 5.72
C GLU A 163 12.00 15.92 5.04
N LEU A 164 10.84 15.98 5.69
CA LEU A 164 9.68 16.72 5.17
C LEU A 164 9.96 18.22 5.04
N GLY A 165 10.71 18.81 5.98
CA GLY A 165 11.12 20.20 5.90
C GLY A 165 11.96 20.50 4.66
N ASP A 166 12.86 19.59 4.30
CA ASP A 166 13.70 19.71 3.09
C ASP A 166 12.88 19.48 1.81
N ILE A 167 12.00 18.48 1.80
CA ILE A 167 11.05 18.22 0.69
C ILE A 167 10.11 19.41 0.47
N THR A 168 9.54 19.97 1.53
CA THR A 168 8.62 21.10 1.44
C THR A 168 9.32 22.34 0.90
N ARG A 169 10.59 22.55 1.28
CA ARG A 169 11.40 23.65 0.73
C ARG A 169 11.63 23.47 -0.77
N TRP A 170 12.03 22.27 -1.19
CA TRP A 170 12.20 21.92 -2.59
C TRP A 170 10.91 22.17 -3.40
N TRP A 171 9.76 21.70 -2.90
CA TRP A 171 8.47 21.89 -3.58
C TRP A 171 8.09 23.36 -3.73
N LYS A 172 8.31 24.18 -2.69
CA LYS A 172 8.06 25.63 -2.73
C LYS A 172 8.99 26.37 -3.70
N GLU A 173 10.25 25.95 -3.82
CA GLU A 173 11.21 26.54 -4.76
C GLU A 173 10.82 26.32 -6.23
N LEU A 174 10.13 25.21 -6.54
CA LEU A 174 9.58 24.98 -7.88
C LEU A 174 8.49 25.98 -8.26
N ASP A 175 7.72 26.45 -7.26
CA ASP A 175 6.66 27.44 -7.42
C ASP A 175 5.56 26.98 -8.40
N PHE A 176 5.25 25.68 -8.39
CA PHE A 176 4.22 25.10 -9.26
C PHE A 176 2.81 25.53 -8.88
N GLU A 177 2.55 25.92 -7.63
CA GLU A 177 1.28 26.52 -7.23
C GLU A 177 0.91 27.73 -8.11
N ASN A 178 1.90 28.58 -8.43
CA ASN A 178 1.69 29.76 -9.28
C ASN A 178 1.86 29.45 -10.77
N LYS A 179 2.83 28.60 -11.13
CA LYS A 179 3.18 28.32 -12.54
C LYS A 179 2.27 27.28 -13.20
N LEU A 180 1.71 26.36 -12.42
CA LEU A 180 0.94 25.20 -12.86
C LEU A 180 -0.26 24.97 -11.92
N PRO A 181 -1.22 25.91 -11.84
CA PRO A 181 -2.27 25.91 -10.81
C PRO A 181 -3.29 24.77 -10.93
N TYR A 182 -3.22 23.97 -12.00
CA TYR A 182 -4.07 22.78 -12.19
C TYR A 182 -3.52 21.54 -11.46
N ILE A 183 -2.26 21.56 -11.03
CA ILE A 183 -1.61 20.44 -10.36
C ILE A 183 -2.04 20.41 -8.90
N ARG A 184 -2.40 19.23 -8.41
CA ARG A 184 -2.75 19.00 -7.01
C ARG A 184 -1.53 19.20 -6.11
N ASP A 185 -1.64 20.06 -5.11
CA ASP A 185 -0.61 20.20 -4.06
C ASP A 185 -0.77 19.10 -2.99
N ARG A 186 0.00 18.02 -3.12
CA ARG A 186 -0.06 16.84 -2.23
C ARG A 186 1.30 16.43 -1.67
N ILE A 187 2.22 17.38 -1.50
CA ILE A 187 3.60 17.06 -1.16
C ILE A 187 3.73 16.31 0.18
N VAL A 188 2.89 16.63 1.18
CA VAL A 188 2.90 15.93 2.47
C VAL A 188 2.40 14.50 2.32
N GLU A 189 1.34 14.29 1.55
CA GLU A 189 0.78 12.98 1.25
C GLU A 189 1.78 12.12 0.45
N THR A 190 2.47 12.69 -0.55
CA THR A 190 3.52 11.98 -1.30
C THR A 190 4.66 11.52 -0.39
N TYR A 191 5.01 12.31 0.64
CA TYR A 191 5.98 11.91 1.65
C TYR A 191 5.45 10.78 2.55
N VAL A 192 4.17 10.81 2.94
CA VAL A 192 3.54 9.70 3.68
C VAL A 192 3.58 8.41 2.88
N TRP A 193 3.36 8.47 1.56
CA TRP A 193 3.52 7.31 0.68
C TRP A 193 4.94 6.76 0.71
N ALA A 194 5.95 7.62 0.57
CA ALA A 194 7.34 7.17 0.64
C ALA A 194 7.69 6.58 2.02
N LEU A 195 7.21 7.21 3.10
CA LEU A 195 7.39 6.75 4.47
C LEU A 195 6.71 5.39 4.73
N ALA A 196 5.58 5.14 4.09
CA ALA A 196 4.83 3.89 4.21
C ALA A 196 5.61 2.68 3.66
N LEU A 197 6.39 2.86 2.58
CA LEU A 197 7.16 1.77 1.98
C LEU A 197 8.30 1.30 2.88
N TYR A 198 9.03 2.25 3.47
CA TYR A 198 10.11 1.96 4.41
C TYR A 198 10.29 3.11 5.41
N PHE A 199 10.05 2.82 6.68
CA PHE A 199 10.12 3.82 7.75
C PHE A 199 11.50 3.86 8.40
N GLU A 200 12.30 2.82 8.23
CA GLU A 200 13.55 2.64 8.95
C GLU A 200 14.56 3.73 8.59
N PRO A 201 15.41 4.17 9.54
CA PRO A 201 16.22 5.37 9.38
C PRO A 201 17.24 5.27 8.24
N GLN A 202 17.73 4.06 7.91
CA GLN A 202 18.68 3.84 6.82
C GLN A 202 18.12 4.19 5.43
N TYR A 203 16.79 4.23 5.27
CA TYR A 203 16.15 4.51 3.99
C TYR A 203 15.79 6.00 3.79
N SER A 204 16.44 6.90 4.53
CA SER A 204 16.23 8.36 4.42
C SER A 204 16.40 8.89 3.00
N LEU A 205 17.48 8.50 2.32
CA LEU A 205 17.71 8.87 0.92
C LEU A 205 16.64 8.29 -0.01
N GLY A 206 16.27 7.02 0.21
CA GLY A 206 15.17 6.38 -0.53
C GLY A 206 13.87 7.15 -0.40
N ARG A 207 13.50 7.59 0.82
CA ARG A 207 12.28 8.38 1.05
C ARG A 207 12.32 9.71 0.32
N LYS A 208 13.48 10.39 0.32
CA LYS A 208 13.67 11.63 -0.43
C LYS A 208 13.43 11.42 -1.94
N ILE A 209 14.11 10.44 -2.53
CA ILE A 209 13.99 10.09 -3.96
C ILE A 209 12.54 9.75 -4.30
N LEU A 210 11.94 8.85 -3.52
CA LEU A 210 10.61 8.34 -3.77
C LEU A 210 9.54 9.43 -3.62
N THR A 211 9.67 10.32 -2.65
CA THR A 211 8.75 11.46 -2.47
C THR A 211 8.73 12.36 -3.70
N LYS A 212 9.93 12.74 -4.20
CA LYS A 212 10.05 13.56 -5.42
C LYS A 212 9.50 12.83 -6.64
N HIS A 213 9.76 11.52 -6.74
CA HIS A 213 9.24 10.69 -7.81
C HIS A 213 7.71 10.61 -7.81
N ILE A 214 7.07 10.38 -6.66
CA ILE A 214 5.61 10.32 -6.52
C ILE A 214 4.98 11.69 -6.81
N ALA A 215 5.60 12.79 -6.38
CA ALA A 215 5.15 14.12 -6.76
C ALA A 215 5.11 14.28 -8.30
N PHE A 216 6.12 13.78 -9.02
CA PHE A 216 6.12 13.78 -10.49
C PHE A 216 5.10 12.84 -11.10
N ILE A 217 4.82 11.69 -10.49
CA ILE A 217 3.70 10.83 -10.92
C ILE A 217 2.41 11.65 -10.92
N SER A 218 2.10 12.37 -9.83
CA SER A 218 0.87 13.16 -9.75
C SER A 218 0.84 14.35 -10.69
N ILE A 219 1.99 14.99 -10.94
CA ILE A 219 2.09 16.04 -11.96
C ILE A 219 1.75 15.48 -13.35
N LEU A 220 2.28 14.32 -13.69
CA LEU A 220 2.00 13.67 -14.97
C LEU A 220 0.53 13.24 -15.04
N ASP A 221 -0.01 12.59 -14.01
CA ASP A 221 -1.42 12.21 -13.88
C ASP A 221 -2.36 13.40 -14.17
N ASP A 222 -2.14 14.54 -13.48
CA ASP A 222 -2.92 15.77 -13.69
C ASP A 222 -2.73 16.36 -15.09
N THR A 223 -1.57 16.16 -15.72
CA THR A 223 -1.33 16.64 -17.07
C THR A 223 -2.06 15.78 -18.11
N TYR A 224 -2.00 14.45 -17.96
CA TYR A 224 -2.58 13.48 -18.90
C TYR A 224 -4.10 13.40 -18.81
N ASP A 225 -4.68 13.45 -17.61
CA ASP A 225 -6.10 13.17 -17.42
C ASP A 225 -6.98 14.42 -17.38
N LEU A 226 -6.39 15.60 -17.15
CA LEU A 226 -7.17 16.83 -16.89
C LEU A 226 -6.87 18.01 -17.79
N TYR A 227 -5.61 18.20 -18.19
CA TYR A 227 -5.17 19.51 -18.68
C TYR A 227 -4.76 19.51 -20.15
N ALA A 228 -3.91 18.57 -20.56
CA ALA A 228 -3.35 18.56 -21.90
C ALA A 228 -4.35 18.08 -22.96
N THR A 229 -4.21 18.58 -24.19
CA THR A 229 -4.93 17.98 -25.32
C THR A 229 -4.27 16.68 -25.76
N PHE A 230 -5.01 15.83 -26.46
CA PHE A 230 -4.47 14.56 -26.97
C PHE A 230 -3.22 14.76 -27.85
N GLU A 231 -3.20 15.78 -28.71
CA GLU A 231 -2.05 16.12 -29.57
C GLU A 231 -0.84 16.61 -28.77
N GLU A 232 -1.06 17.35 -27.68
CA GLU A 232 0.02 17.74 -26.77
C GLU A 232 0.60 16.52 -26.06
N LEU A 233 -0.25 15.56 -25.67
CA LEU A 233 0.18 14.31 -25.03
C LEU A 233 0.99 13.40 -25.95
N GLU A 234 0.73 13.40 -27.27
CA GLU A 234 1.58 12.71 -28.24
C GLU A 234 3.03 13.23 -28.20
N LEU A 235 3.20 14.55 -28.22
CA LEU A 235 4.50 15.21 -28.16
C LEU A 235 5.17 14.99 -26.81
N PHE A 236 4.41 15.11 -25.73
CA PHE A 236 4.91 14.98 -24.36
C PHE A 236 5.37 13.56 -24.05
N THR A 237 4.58 12.55 -24.41
CA THR A 237 4.93 11.14 -24.27
C THR A 237 6.19 10.83 -25.08
N ALA A 238 6.29 11.33 -26.32
CA ALA A 238 7.48 11.13 -27.14
C ALA A 238 8.74 11.81 -26.56
N ALA A 239 8.60 12.97 -25.92
CA ALA A 239 9.72 13.65 -25.25
C ALA A 239 10.19 12.88 -24.01
N ILE A 240 9.26 12.41 -23.18
CA ILE A 240 9.55 11.55 -22.02
C ILE A 240 10.26 10.27 -22.47
N GLU A 241 9.78 9.62 -23.54
CA GLU A 241 10.36 8.37 -24.02
C GLU A 241 11.83 8.52 -24.46
N ARG A 242 12.15 9.66 -25.05
CA ARG A 242 13.51 10.02 -25.47
C ARG A 242 14.39 10.48 -24.31
N TRP A 243 13.80 11.09 -23.29
CA TRP A 243 14.48 11.53 -22.06
C TRP A 243 15.68 12.46 -22.32
N ASP A 244 15.56 13.37 -23.31
CA ASP A 244 16.61 14.33 -23.69
C ASP A 244 16.03 15.76 -23.73
N ILE A 245 16.70 16.70 -23.06
CA ILE A 245 16.29 18.10 -22.96
C ILE A 245 16.11 18.78 -24.32
N LYS A 246 16.76 18.27 -25.38
CA LYS A 246 16.59 18.80 -26.76
C LYS A 246 15.17 18.68 -27.30
N PHE A 247 14.33 17.82 -26.73
CA PHE A 247 12.92 17.68 -27.14
C PHE A 247 12.00 18.67 -26.42
N LYS A 248 12.52 19.45 -25.47
CA LYS A 248 11.77 20.49 -24.74
C LYS A 248 11.11 21.48 -25.68
N ASP A 249 11.86 22.04 -26.64
CA ASP A 249 11.36 23.13 -27.50
C ASP A 249 10.18 22.74 -28.42
N GLN A 250 9.83 21.46 -28.48
CA GLN A 250 8.67 20.94 -29.22
C GLN A 250 7.38 20.98 -28.38
N LEU A 251 7.49 21.21 -27.07
CA LEU A 251 6.38 21.16 -26.12
C LEU A 251 5.80 22.58 -25.88
N PRO A 252 4.52 22.69 -25.49
CA PRO A 252 3.96 23.92 -24.93
C PRO A 252 4.73 24.39 -23.68
N GLU A 253 4.76 25.70 -23.42
CA GLU A 253 5.58 26.33 -22.36
C GLU A 253 5.38 25.68 -20.98
N TYR A 254 4.14 25.33 -20.60
CA TYR A 254 3.86 24.70 -19.32
C TYR A 254 4.44 23.26 -19.22
N MET A 255 4.37 22.49 -20.31
CA MET A 255 4.96 21.14 -20.39
C MET A 255 6.48 21.19 -20.44
N GLN A 256 7.05 22.23 -21.05
CA GLN A 256 8.50 22.46 -21.03
C GLN A 256 9.03 22.57 -19.60
N LEU A 257 8.32 23.34 -18.76
CA LEU A 257 8.65 23.49 -17.34
C LEU A 257 8.59 22.14 -16.60
N ILE A 258 7.52 21.36 -16.83
CA ILE A 258 7.37 20.03 -16.22
C ILE A 258 8.49 19.10 -16.67
N PHE A 259 8.75 19.02 -17.99
CA PHE A 259 9.75 18.13 -18.57
C PHE A 259 11.16 18.47 -18.10
N GLU A 260 11.56 19.74 -18.13
CA GLU A 260 12.86 20.17 -17.65
C GLU A 260 13.04 19.85 -16.16
N THR A 261 12.01 20.11 -15.34
CA THR A 261 12.09 19.82 -13.91
C THR A 261 12.16 18.30 -13.65
N LEU A 262 11.42 17.49 -14.42
CA LEU A 262 11.51 16.02 -14.36
C LEU A 262 12.95 15.56 -14.63
N LEU A 263 13.57 16.04 -15.71
CA LEU A 263 14.95 15.68 -16.04
C LEU A 263 15.92 16.10 -14.93
N ASN A 264 15.77 17.30 -14.38
CA ASN A 264 16.62 17.82 -13.30
C ASN A 264 16.49 16.99 -12.02
N VAL A 265 15.28 16.55 -11.65
CA VAL A 265 15.08 15.69 -10.47
C VAL A 265 15.77 14.33 -10.64
N TYR A 266 15.67 13.71 -11.81
CA TYR A 266 16.37 12.44 -12.05
C TYR A 266 17.88 12.60 -12.16
N GLN A 267 18.35 13.76 -12.61
CA GLN A 267 19.78 14.09 -12.53
C GLN A 267 20.23 14.22 -11.07
N GLU A 268 19.46 14.88 -10.21
CA GLU A 268 19.74 14.96 -8.77
C GLU A 268 19.85 13.55 -8.17
N PHE A 269 18.95 12.64 -8.52
CA PHE A 269 19.05 11.24 -8.07
C PHE A 269 20.38 10.61 -8.47
N GLU A 270 20.84 10.82 -9.72
CA GLU A 270 22.15 10.30 -10.19
C GLU A 270 23.35 10.95 -9.50
N GLU A 271 23.20 12.17 -9.00
CA GLU A 271 24.24 12.90 -8.25
C GLU A 271 24.33 12.42 -6.80
N GLU A 272 23.21 12.01 -6.21
CA GLU A 272 23.16 11.43 -4.85
C GLU A 272 23.66 9.98 -4.79
N MET A 273 23.64 9.25 -5.91
CA MET A 273 24.13 7.87 -5.98
C MET A 273 25.65 7.77 -6.10
N GLY A 274 26.23 6.71 -5.50
CA GLY A 274 27.60 6.31 -5.77
C GLY A 274 27.82 5.98 -7.25
N LYS A 275 29.07 6.13 -7.74
CA LYS A 275 29.40 5.90 -9.17
C LYS A 275 28.94 4.54 -9.69
N GLU A 276 29.06 3.50 -8.88
CA GLU A 276 28.69 2.12 -9.24
C GLU A 276 27.19 1.85 -9.09
N GLU A 277 26.43 2.77 -8.49
CA GLU A 277 25.00 2.63 -8.20
C GLU A 277 24.11 3.45 -9.15
N LYS A 278 24.69 4.33 -9.98
CA LYS A 278 23.94 5.20 -10.89
C LYS A 278 23.02 4.43 -11.86
N TYR A 279 23.35 3.18 -12.17
CA TYR A 279 22.49 2.32 -12.99
C TYR A 279 21.10 2.09 -12.37
N ARG A 280 20.95 2.25 -11.04
CA ARG A 280 19.64 2.13 -10.37
C ARG A 280 18.67 3.21 -10.85
N VAL A 281 19.18 4.44 -11.08
CA VAL A 281 18.35 5.55 -11.57
C VAL A 281 17.90 5.33 -13.01
N TYR A 282 18.69 4.62 -13.83
CA TYR A 282 18.25 4.21 -15.16
C TYR A 282 16.95 3.40 -15.11
N TYR A 283 16.82 2.45 -14.19
CA TYR A 283 15.58 1.69 -14.02
C TYR A 283 14.40 2.55 -13.57
N ALA A 284 14.63 3.55 -12.71
CA ALA A 284 13.58 4.50 -12.34
C ALA A 284 13.12 5.35 -13.55
N LYS A 285 14.05 5.78 -14.42
CA LYS A 285 13.72 6.50 -15.68
C LYS A 285 12.88 5.61 -16.61
N GLU A 286 13.28 4.36 -16.81
CA GLU A 286 12.53 3.41 -17.64
C GLU A 286 11.15 3.07 -17.07
N ALA A 287 11.00 3.03 -15.73
CA ALA A 287 9.70 2.85 -15.10
C ALA A 287 8.78 4.07 -15.32
N MET A 288 9.32 5.29 -15.24
CA MET A 288 8.56 6.50 -15.55
C MET A 288 8.11 6.54 -17.03
N LYS A 289 8.95 6.09 -17.96
CA LYS A 289 8.57 5.91 -19.37
C LYS A 289 7.46 4.87 -19.57
N ARG A 290 7.54 3.74 -18.86
CA ARG A 290 6.43 2.74 -18.85
C ARG A 290 5.12 3.36 -18.37
N LEU A 291 5.17 4.17 -17.32
CA LEU A 291 3.98 4.86 -16.80
C LEU A 291 3.41 5.87 -17.80
N ALA A 292 4.25 6.74 -18.37
CA ALA A 292 3.80 7.74 -19.36
C ALA A 292 3.13 7.09 -20.58
N ARG A 293 3.61 5.92 -21.04
CA ARG A 293 2.95 5.13 -22.09
C ARG A 293 1.57 4.63 -21.67
N ALA A 294 1.44 4.11 -20.44
CA ALA A 294 0.16 3.63 -19.94
C ALA A 294 -0.87 4.77 -19.81
N TYR A 295 -0.46 5.94 -19.29
CA TYR A 295 -1.31 7.13 -19.29
C TYR A 295 -1.70 7.57 -20.70
N PHE A 296 -0.78 7.49 -21.66
CA PHE A 296 -1.09 7.81 -23.05
C PHE A 296 -2.08 6.82 -23.70
N ASP A 297 -2.00 5.54 -23.36
CA ASP A 297 -2.96 4.54 -23.84
C ASP A 297 -4.37 4.79 -23.26
N GLU A 298 -4.47 5.21 -22.01
CA GLU A 298 -5.72 5.64 -21.38
C GLU A 298 -6.29 6.92 -22.04
N ALA A 299 -5.46 7.94 -22.23
CA ALA A 299 -5.85 9.16 -22.95
C ALA A 299 -6.31 8.86 -24.39
N ARG A 300 -5.73 7.85 -25.05
CA ARG A 300 -6.16 7.38 -26.37
C ARG A 300 -7.55 6.78 -26.33
N TRP A 301 -7.87 5.97 -25.33
CA TRP A 301 -9.22 5.43 -25.15
C TRP A 301 -10.24 6.54 -24.91
N LEU A 302 -9.91 7.55 -24.10
CA LEU A 302 -10.76 8.72 -23.87
C LEU A 302 -11.04 9.46 -25.19
N ASN A 303 -9.98 9.80 -25.92
CA ASN A 303 -10.09 10.54 -27.19
C ASN A 303 -10.91 9.79 -28.26
N GLN A 304 -10.90 8.45 -28.22
CA GLN A 304 -11.66 7.60 -29.15
C GLN A 304 -13.09 7.31 -28.67
N GLY A 305 -13.46 7.70 -27.45
CA GLY A 305 -14.69 7.25 -26.79
C GLY A 305 -14.76 5.73 -26.62
N TYR A 306 -13.60 5.07 -26.55
CA TYR A 306 -13.49 3.63 -26.43
C TYR A 306 -13.63 3.21 -24.97
N ILE A 307 -14.44 2.19 -24.72
CA ILE A 307 -14.54 1.55 -23.41
C ILE A 307 -14.13 0.09 -23.61
N PRO A 308 -12.95 -0.32 -23.12
CA PRO A 308 -12.39 -1.68 -23.26
C PRO A 308 -13.21 -2.72 -22.47
N SER A 309 -12.85 -4.00 -22.63
CA SER A 309 -13.26 -5.02 -21.64
C SER A 309 -12.53 -4.78 -20.31
N LEU A 310 -13.03 -5.34 -19.21
CA LEU A 310 -12.35 -5.25 -17.91
C LEU A 310 -10.93 -5.83 -17.98
N GLU A 311 -10.74 -6.95 -18.68
CA GLU A 311 -9.44 -7.60 -18.79
C GLU A 311 -8.45 -6.72 -19.56
N GLU A 312 -8.88 -6.16 -20.69
CA GLU A 312 -8.09 -5.22 -21.48
C GLU A 312 -7.78 -3.94 -20.69
N TYR A 313 -8.77 -3.40 -19.96
CA TYR A 313 -8.57 -2.28 -19.06
C TYR A 313 -7.51 -2.59 -18.02
N LEU A 314 -7.64 -3.69 -17.27
CA LEU A 314 -6.74 -4.04 -16.18
C LEU A 314 -5.32 -4.34 -16.63
N ASP A 315 -5.10 -4.79 -17.88
CA ASP A 315 -3.77 -5.00 -18.45
C ASP A 315 -3.00 -3.69 -18.72
N VAL A 316 -3.70 -2.56 -18.88
CA VAL A 316 -3.10 -1.21 -18.92
C VAL A 316 -3.15 -0.54 -17.55
N ALA A 317 -4.29 -0.66 -16.87
CA ALA A 317 -4.61 0.11 -15.67
C ALA A 317 -3.75 -0.25 -14.46
N TRP A 318 -3.20 -1.47 -14.41
CA TRP A 318 -2.23 -1.84 -13.38
C TRP A 318 -0.90 -1.08 -13.54
N LEU A 319 -0.49 -0.74 -14.77
CA LEU A 319 0.67 0.13 -15.02
C LEU A 319 0.33 1.59 -14.75
N SER A 320 -0.79 2.09 -15.26
CA SER A 320 -1.23 3.48 -15.04
C SER A 320 -1.55 3.77 -13.56
N SER A 321 -1.77 2.75 -12.73
CA SER A 321 -1.92 2.89 -11.28
C SER A 321 -0.69 3.50 -10.59
N SER A 322 0.44 3.60 -11.30
CA SER A 322 1.75 4.04 -10.82
C SER A 322 2.42 3.12 -9.80
N ILE A 323 1.70 2.16 -9.19
CA ILE A 323 2.24 1.24 -8.18
C ILE A 323 3.48 0.48 -8.66
N PRO A 324 3.55 -0.08 -9.88
CA PRO A 324 4.75 -0.74 -10.37
C PRO A 324 5.94 0.22 -10.46
N THR A 325 5.69 1.45 -10.88
CA THR A 325 6.69 2.50 -11.05
C THR A 325 7.23 2.99 -9.70
N ILE A 326 6.36 3.13 -8.70
CA ILE A 326 6.75 3.42 -7.30
C ILE A 326 7.56 2.26 -6.73
N ALA A 327 7.12 1.01 -6.92
CA ALA A 327 7.84 -0.18 -6.44
C ALA A 327 9.26 -0.25 -7.00
N ILE A 328 9.42 -0.13 -8.33
CA ILE A 328 10.72 -0.16 -9.00
C ILE A 328 11.61 0.99 -8.52
N THR A 329 11.08 2.20 -8.42
CA THR A 329 11.88 3.37 -7.99
C THR A 329 12.26 3.28 -6.52
N SER A 330 11.45 2.64 -5.68
CA SER A 330 11.74 2.46 -4.26
C SER A 330 13.06 1.73 -4.03
N PHE A 331 13.43 0.81 -4.94
CA PHE A 331 14.65 0.01 -4.88
C PHE A 331 15.93 0.82 -5.08
N VAL A 332 15.85 2.02 -5.67
CA VAL A 332 17.01 2.91 -5.84
C VAL A 332 17.67 3.24 -4.51
N GLY A 333 16.86 3.46 -3.47
CA GLY A 333 17.33 3.86 -2.13
C GLY A 333 17.47 2.73 -1.11
N MET A 334 17.37 1.45 -1.53
CA MET A 334 17.39 0.31 -0.61
C MET A 334 18.79 -0.24 -0.30
N GLY A 335 19.85 0.37 -0.84
CA GLY A 335 21.23 -0.04 -0.57
C GLY A 335 21.57 -1.44 -1.11
N ASP A 336 22.49 -2.13 -0.44
CA ASP A 336 23.13 -3.36 -0.95
C ASP A 336 22.21 -4.58 -1.06
N ILE A 337 21.01 -4.52 -0.46
CA ILE A 337 20.03 -5.60 -0.60
C ILE A 337 19.47 -5.69 -2.04
N VAL A 338 19.56 -4.59 -2.80
CA VAL A 338 19.08 -4.50 -4.18
C VAL A 338 20.25 -4.60 -5.15
N SER A 339 20.28 -5.71 -5.88
CA SER A 339 21.14 -5.96 -7.04
C SER A 339 20.44 -5.55 -8.35
N LYS A 340 21.17 -5.60 -9.46
CA LYS A 340 20.62 -5.42 -10.81
C LYS A 340 19.53 -6.45 -11.13
N ASP A 341 19.74 -7.71 -10.74
CA ASP A 341 18.79 -8.81 -10.97
C ASP A 341 17.42 -8.55 -10.31
N ILE A 342 17.37 -7.80 -9.20
CA ILE A 342 16.11 -7.40 -8.55
C ILE A 342 15.34 -6.39 -9.41
N PHE A 343 16.04 -5.45 -10.06
CA PHE A 343 15.38 -4.56 -11.03
C PHE A 343 14.88 -5.35 -12.24
N GLU A 344 15.69 -6.27 -12.78
CA GLU A 344 15.27 -7.12 -13.91
C GLU A 344 14.08 -8.01 -13.54
N TRP A 345 14.05 -8.59 -12.34
CA TRP A 345 12.90 -9.30 -11.78
C TRP A 345 11.65 -8.41 -11.73
N ALA A 346 11.77 -7.18 -11.24
CA ALA A 346 10.65 -6.25 -11.12
C ALA A 346 10.08 -5.79 -12.46
N PHE A 347 10.94 -5.67 -13.48
CA PHE A 347 10.51 -5.37 -14.86
C PHE A 347 9.89 -6.57 -15.58
N ASN A 348 9.99 -7.78 -15.04
CA ASN A 348 9.26 -8.97 -15.51
C ASN A 348 7.89 -9.13 -14.81
N ASP A 349 7.35 -8.03 -14.28
CA ASP A 349 5.99 -7.89 -13.79
C ASP A 349 5.59 -9.00 -12.79
N PRO A 350 6.35 -9.13 -11.67
CA PRO A 350 6.16 -10.22 -10.73
C PRO A 350 4.79 -10.13 -10.06
N LYS A 351 4.26 -11.30 -9.70
CA LYS A 351 2.91 -11.44 -9.16
C LYS A 351 2.66 -10.56 -7.93
N SER A 352 3.65 -10.38 -7.07
CA SER A 352 3.56 -9.51 -5.89
C SER A 352 3.31 -8.03 -6.23
N ILE A 353 4.06 -7.47 -7.19
CA ILE A 353 3.88 -6.09 -7.66
C ILE A 353 2.55 -5.96 -8.41
N ARG A 354 2.21 -6.94 -9.27
CA ARG A 354 0.93 -6.94 -9.99
C ARG A 354 -0.26 -6.99 -9.04
N ALA A 355 -0.21 -7.84 -8.00
CA ALA A 355 -1.24 -7.91 -6.97
C ALA A 355 -1.41 -6.57 -6.23
N SER A 356 -0.30 -5.94 -5.83
CA SER A 356 -0.33 -4.61 -5.20
C SER A 356 -0.94 -3.54 -6.10
N ALA A 357 -0.59 -3.54 -7.38
CA ALA A 357 -1.15 -2.63 -8.37
C ALA A 357 -2.66 -2.83 -8.59
N ILE A 358 -3.13 -4.08 -8.64
CA ILE A 358 -4.56 -4.39 -8.76
C ILE A 358 -5.32 -3.93 -7.51
N ILE A 359 -4.76 -4.14 -6.31
CA ILE A 359 -5.37 -3.63 -5.06
C ILE A 359 -5.54 -2.11 -5.16
N GLY A 360 -4.46 -1.38 -5.47
CA GLY A 360 -4.49 0.08 -5.57
C GLY A 360 -5.45 0.58 -6.63
N ARG A 361 -5.34 0.07 -7.87
CA ARG A 361 -6.17 0.48 -9.01
C ARG A 361 -7.65 0.24 -8.74
N VAL A 362 -8.03 -0.97 -8.36
CA VAL A 362 -9.45 -1.31 -8.21
C VAL A 362 -10.07 -0.56 -7.02
N MET A 363 -9.34 -0.40 -5.91
CA MET A 363 -9.82 0.41 -4.78
C MET A 363 -9.98 1.88 -5.17
N ASN A 364 -9.02 2.45 -5.90
CA ASN A 364 -9.11 3.81 -6.42
C ASN A 364 -10.34 3.98 -7.33
N ASP A 365 -10.48 3.13 -8.34
CA ASP A 365 -11.57 3.20 -9.30
C ASP A 365 -12.95 3.13 -8.65
N ILE A 366 -13.16 2.23 -7.67
CA ILE A 366 -14.43 2.12 -6.93
C ILE A 366 -14.71 3.42 -6.16
N THR A 367 -13.71 3.94 -5.46
CA THR A 367 -13.89 5.05 -4.53
C THR A 367 -14.00 6.41 -5.24
N SER A 368 -13.32 6.56 -6.39
CA SER A 368 -13.34 7.76 -7.22
C SER A 368 -14.46 7.75 -8.25
N HIS A 369 -15.07 6.59 -8.57
CA HIS A 369 -16.04 6.40 -9.66
C HIS A 369 -17.04 7.54 -9.83
N LYS A 370 -17.76 7.91 -8.76
CA LYS A 370 -18.80 8.95 -8.81
C LYS A 370 -18.27 10.37 -8.96
N PHE A 371 -17.04 10.62 -8.51
CA PHE A 371 -16.38 11.90 -8.72
C PHE A 371 -15.90 12.00 -10.17
N GLU A 372 -15.25 10.94 -10.67
CA GLU A 372 -14.74 10.88 -12.04
C GLU A 372 -15.83 11.03 -13.09
N GLN A 373 -17.01 10.46 -12.85
CA GLN A 373 -18.17 10.60 -13.74
C GLN A 373 -18.77 12.02 -13.84
N LYS A 374 -18.26 12.99 -13.08
CA LYS A 374 -18.67 14.40 -13.20
C LYS A 374 -17.85 15.17 -14.23
N ARG A 375 -16.76 14.58 -14.73
CA ARG A 375 -15.88 15.17 -15.74
C ARG A 375 -15.73 14.20 -16.91
N GLU A 376 -15.19 14.70 -18.02
CA GLU A 376 -14.75 13.84 -19.11
C GLU A 376 -13.51 13.08 -18.63
N HIS A 377 -13.64 11.76 -18.52
CA HIS A 377 -12.61 10.88 -17.98
C HIS A 377 -12.75 9.50 -18.61
N ILE A 378 -11.66 8.73 -18.64
CA ILE A 378 -11.70 7.33 -19.08
C ILE A 378 -12.71 6.52 -18.27
N ALA A 379 -13.23 5.46 -18.90
CA ALA A 379 -13.97 4.43 -18.18
C ALA A 379 -13.03 3.72 -17.19
N SER A 380 -13.42 3.68 -15.90
CA SER A 380 -12.70 2.91 -14.88
C SER A 380 -13.13 1.44 -14.94
N SER A 381 -12.54 0.60 -14.08
CA SER A 381 -12.95 -0.80 -13.95
C SER A 381 -14.45 -0.98 -13.70
N VAL A 382 -15.12 -0.01 -13.06
CA VAL A 382 -16.58 -0.05 -12.81
C VAL A 382 -17.36 0.07 -14.12
N GLN A 383 -17.05 1.07 -14.96
CA GLN A 383 -17.73 1.24 -16.26
C GLN A 383 -17.37 0.11 -17.22
N CYS A 384 -16.13 -0.37 -17.21
CA CYS A 384 -15.71 -1.51 -18.03
C CYS A 384 -16.50 -2.78 -17.65
N TYR A 385 -16.63 -3.07 -16.34
CA TYR A 385 -17.37 -4.23 -15.84
C TYR A 385 -18.87 -4.15 -16.17
N THR A 386 -19.50 -3.00 -15.86
CA THR A 386 -20.94 -2.80 -16.11
C THR A 386 -21.27 -2.88 -17.60
N LYS A 387 -20.44 -2.31 -18.47
CA LYS A 387 -20.60 -2.41 -19.93
C LYS A 387 -20.45 -3.85 -20.43
N GLN A 388 -19.45 -4.59 -19.95
CA GLN A 388 -19.15 -5.94 -20.41
C GLN A 388 -20.22 -6.96 -19.99
N TYR A 389 -20.72 -6.86 -18.76
CA TYR A 389 -21.63 -7.85 -18.18
C TYR A 389 -23.09 -7.40 -18.10
N GLY A 390 -23.40 -6.13 -18.40
CA GLY A 390 -24.77 -5.60 -18.38
C GLY A 390 -25.41 -5.56 -16.99
N VAL A 391 -24.59 -5.41 -15.94
CA VAL A 391 -25.00 -5.43 -14.52
C VAL A 391 -25.12 -4.02 -13.93
N SER A 392 -25.69 -3.92 -12.74
CA SER A 392 -25.71 -2.68 -11.97
C SER A 392 -24.32 -2.30 -11.44
N GLU A 393 -24.13 -1.02 -11.11
CA GLU A 393 -22.90 -0.54 -10.46
C GLU A 393 -22.63 -1.23 -9.12
N GLN A 394 -23.69 -1.54 -8.37
CA GLN A 394 -23.56 -2.20 -7.07
C GLN A 394 -23.02 -3.62 -7.22
N GLU A 395 -23.53 -4.38 -8.19
CA GLU A 395 -23.00 -5.71 -8.53
C GLU A 395 -21.55 -5.62 -9.02
N ALA A 396 -21.20 -4.59 -9.79
CA ALA A 396 -19.82 -4.34 -10.20
C ALA A 396 -18.90 -4.04 -9.00
N TYR A 397 -19.32 -3.21 -8.04
CA TYR A 397 -18.55 -2.96 -6.83
C TYR A 397 -18.31 -4.23 -6.02
N GLU A 398 -19.32 -5.09 -5.88
CA GLU A 398 -19.20 -6.36 -5.16
C GLU A 398 -18.18 -7.29 -5.84
N GLU A 399 -18.22 -7.43 -7.16
CA GLU A 399 -17.27 -8.28 -7.88
C GLU A 399 -15.85 -7.71 -7.88
N LEU A 400 -15.70 -6.41 -8.08
CA LEU A 400 -14.39 -5.75 -8.03
C LEU A 400 -13.76 -5.85 -6.62
N ASN A 401 -14.56 -5.77 -5.55
CA ASN A 401 -14.06 -6.04 -4.20
C ASN A 401 -13.58 -7.49 -4.01
N LYS A 402 -14.20 -8.48 -4.66
CA LYS A 402 -13.68 -9.86 -4.65
C LYS A 402 -12.32 -9.95 -5.36
N GLN A 403 -12.10 -9.17 -6.42
CA GLN A 403 -10.78 -9.09 -7.07
C GLN A 403 -9.71 -8.50 -6.14
N VAL A 404 -10.05 -7.47 -5.36
CA VAL A 404 -9.17 -6.92 -4.32
C VAL A 404 -8.82 -8.00 -3.29
N ILE A 405 -9.81 -8.75 -2.79
CA ILE A 405 -9.58 -9.86 -1.85
C ILE A 405 -8.66 -10.93 -2.47
N LYS A 406 -8.89 -11.29 -3.73
CA LYS A 406 -8.06 -12.24 -4.47
C LYS A 406 -6.60 -11.76 -4.57
N ALA A 407 -6.39 -10.49 -4.87
CA ALA A 407 -5.07 -9.89 -4.96
C ALA A 407 -4.34 -9.84 -3.60
N TRP A 408 -5.05 -9.61 -2.50
CA TRP A 408 -4.46 -9.75 -1.15
C TRP A 408 -3.98 -11.18 -0.88
N LYS A 409 -4.73 -12.21 -1.29
CA LYS A 409 -4.32 -13.62 -1.16
C LYS A 409 -3.12 -13.95 -2.06
N ASP A 410 -3.08 -13.40 -3.27
CA ASP A 410 -1.91 -13.51 -4.15
C ASP A 410 -0.66 -12.95 -3.48
N LEU A 411 -0.77 -11.78 -2.85
CA LEU A 411 0.33 -11.15 -2.14
C LEU A 411 0.76 -11.94 -0.90
N ASN A 412 -0.18 -12.47 -0.12
CA ASN A 412 0.11 -13.37 1.00
C ASN A 412 0.91 -14.59 0.55
N GLN A 413 0.57 -15.16 -0.60
CA GLN A 413 1.26 -16.33 -1.15
C GLN A 413 2.71 -16.01 -1.55
N GLU A 414 2.94 -14.87 -2.19
CA GLU A 414 4.28 -14.44 -2.63
C GLU A 414 5.21 -14.14 -1.44
N LEU A 415 4.67 -13.83 -0.27
CA LEU A 415 5.42 -13.57 0.96
C LEU A 415 5.85 -14.85 1.71
N LEU A 416 5.50 -16.05 1.21
CA LEU A 416 5.91 -17.30 1.81
C LEU A 416 7.26 -17.79 1.31
N LYS A 417 8.02 -18.46 2.19
CA LYS A 417 9.32 -19.05 1.91
C LYS A 417 9.16 -20.41 1.20
N PRO A 418 10.10 -20.78 0.30
CA PRO A 418 11.24 -19.98 -0.15
C PRO A 418 10.82 -18.85 -1.10
N THR A 419 11.42 -17.67 -0.93
CA THR A 419 11.11 -16.49 -1.76
C THR A 419 12.07 -16.36 -2.94
N VAL A 420 11.59 -15.81 -4.06
CA VAL A 420 12.40 -15.61 -5.30
C VAL A 420 13.40 -14.46 -5.15
N VAL A 421 13.07 -13.46 -4.33
CA VAL A 421 13.92 -12.31 -3.99
C VAL A 421 13.97 -12.12 -2.47
N PRO A 422 14.88 -11.28 -1.92
CA PRO A 422 14.94 -11.01 -0.49
C PRO A 422 13.60 -10.51 0.08
N MET A 423 13.23 -10.97 1.27
CA MET A 423 11.95 -10.61 1.90
C MET A 423 11.68 -9.09 1.98
N PRO A 424 12.65 -8.21 2.32
CA PRO A 424 12.40 -6.77 2.35
C PRO A 424 11.96 -6.17 1.00
N VAL A 425 12.36 -6.77 -0.13
CA VAL A 425 11.90 -6.37 -1.47
C VAL A 425 10.42 -6.69 -1.64
N LEU A 426 9.98 -7.88 -1.21
CA LEU A 426 8.57 -8.29 -1.27
C LEU A 426 7.69 -7.51 -0.29
N VAL A 427 8.22 -7.18 0.90
CA VAL A 427 7.54 -6.33 1.88
C VAL A 427 7.26 -4.93 1.31
N GLY A 428 8.08 -4.43 0.39
CA GLY A 428 7.78 -3.20 -0.35
C GLY A 428 6.43 -3.25 -1.08
N ALA A 429 6.09 -4.36 -1.72
CA ALA A 429 4.79 -4.56 -2.37
C ALA A 429 3.65 -4.67 -1.34
N LEU A 430 3.88 -5.31 -0.18
CA LEU A 430 2.93 -5.33 0.93
C LEU A 430 2.65 -3.92 1.46
N ASN A 431 3.69 -3.13 1.68
CA ASN A 431 3.57 -1.78 2.20
C ASN A 431 2.90 -0.83 1.20
N LEU A 432 3.11 -1.01 -0.10
CA LEU A 432 2.34 -0.35 -1.15
C LEU A 432 0.84 -0.68 -1.04
N SER A 433 0.49 -1.96 -0.85
CA SER A 433 -0.92 -2.35 -0.68
C SER A 433 -1.53 -1.78 0.61
N ARG A 434 -0.75 -1.69 1.70
CA ARG A 434 -1.19 -1.08 2.97
C ARG A 434 -1.43 0.42 2.84
N VAL A 435 -0.59 1.16 2.13
CA VAL A 435 -0.81 2.60 1.92
C VAL A 435 -2.00 2.85 0.99
N ASN A 436 -2.22 2.00 -0.02
CA ASN A 436 -3.45 2.04 -0.81
C ASN A 436 -4.70 1.84 0.06
N ASP A 437 -4.69 0.85 0.97
CA ASP A 437 -5.80 0.64 1.91
C ASP A 437 -6.03 1.88 2.78
N LEU A 438 -4.96 2.49 3.29
CA LEU A 438 -5.05 3.74 4.06
C LEU A 438 -5.74 4.87 3.28
N PHE A 439 -5.34 5.08 2.03
CA PHE A 439 -5.79 6.22 1.22
C PHE A 439 -7.14 6.00 0.55
N TYR A 440 -7.52 4.77 0.19
CA TYR A 440 -8.69 4.52 -0.67
C TYR A 440 -9.84 3.76 -0.03
N LYS A 441 -9.67 3.21 1.19
CA LYS A 441 -10.70 2.39 1.87
C LYS A 441 -12.04 3.09 2.07
N ASP A 442 -12.04 4.38 2.43
CA ASP A 442 -13.26 5.13 2.77
C ASP A 442 -13.53 6.33 1.87
N GLY A 443 -12.80 6.45 0.76
CA GLY A 443 -12.88 7.60 -0.15
C GLY A 443 -11.56 7.83 -0.85
N ASP A 444 -11.51 8.79 -1.77
CA ASP A 444 -10.25 9.24 -2.36
C ASP A 444 -9.51 10.16 -1.39
N GLY A 445 -8.73 9.57 -0.49
CA GLY A 445 -7.92 10.27 0.50
C GLY A 445 -6.73 11.03 -0.11
N TYR A 446 -6.38 10.77 -1.38
CA TYR A 446 -5.28 11.45 -2.07
C TYR A 446 -5.77 12.78 -2.64
N THR A 447 -6.83 12.76 -3.44
CA THR A 447 -7.42 13.97 -4.02
C THR A 447 -8.21 14.76 -2.98
N HIS A 448 -8.98 14.08 -2.13
CA HIS A 448 -9.82 14.70 -1.12
C HIS A 448 -9.36 14.31 0.28
N VAL A 449 -8.33 15.00 0.77
CA VAL A 449 -7.71 14.74 2.07
C VAL A 449 -8.72 14.96 3.22
N GLY A 450 -9.37 13.86 3.59
CA GLY A 450 -10.36 13.80 4.65
C GLY A 450 -9.72 13.85 6.04
N LYS A 451 -10.58 13.90 7.07
CA LYS A 451 -10.14 13.91 8.48
C LYS A 451 -9.17 12.78 8.79
N TRP A 452 -9.47 11.58 8.30
CA TRP A 452 -8.66 10.39 8.58
C TRP A 452 -7.20 10.50 8.10
N ILE A 453 -6.98 10.98 6.88
CA ILE A 453 -5.62 11.18 6.34
C ILE A 453 -4.90 12.28 7.11
N LYS A 454 -5.61 13.37 7.46
CA LYS A 454 -5.04 14.46 8.29
C LYS A 454 -4.61 13.96 9.67
N ASP A 455 -5.45 13.16 10.32
CA ASP A 455 -5.15 12.57 11.63
C ASP A 455 -3.95 11.61 11.53
N SER A 456 -3.86 10.83 10.44
CA SER A 456 -2.73 9.93 10.16
C SER A 456 -1.43 10.71 9.93
N VAL A 457 -1.47 11.78 9.14
CA VAL A 457 -0.35 12.71 8.91
C VAL A 457 0.09 13.32 10.24
N ALA A 458 -0.84 13.83 11.05
CA ALA A 458 -0.53 14.43 12.34
C ALA A 458 0.13 13.40 13.28
N ALA A 459 -0.43 12.19 13.37
CA ALA A 459 0.10 11.13 14.21
C ALA A 459 1.53 10.70 13.82
N LEU A 460 1.84 10.66 12.53
CA LEU A 460 3.17 10.28 12.03
C LEU A 460 4.19 11.41 12.10
N LEU A 461 3.78 12.65 11.81
CA LEU A 461 4.69 13.74 11.43
C LEU A 461 4.60 14.97 12.33
N ILE A 462 3.63 15.06 13.25
CA ILE A 462 3.40 16.25 14.08
C ILE A 462 3.36 15.88 15.56
N ASP A 463 2.44 15.01 15.94
CA ASP A 463 2.11 14.71 17.33
C ASP A 463 3.09 13.70 17.93
N SER A 464 4.02 14.20 18.74
CA SER A 464 4.96 13.34 19.48
C SER A 464 4.25 12.57 20.59
N ILE A 465 4.75 11.37 20.91
CA ILE A 465 4.26 10.61 22.05
C ILE A 465 4.82 11.21 23.35
N PRO A 466 4.00 11.51 24.36
CA PRO A 466 4.49 11.97 25.66
C PRO A 466 5.40 10.92 26.30
N LEU A 467 6.59 11.33 26.75
CA LEU A 467 7.55 10.47 27.45
C LEU A 467 7.08 10.22 28.88
#